data_AF-A0A833U0N3-F1
#
_entry.id   AF-A0A833U0N3-F1
#
_cell.length_a   1.000
_cell.length_b   1.000
_cell.length_c   1.000
_cell.angle_alpha   90.00
_cell.angle_beta   90.00
_cell.angle_gamma   90.00
#
_symmetry.space_group_name_H-M   'P 1'
#
loop_
_entity.id
_entity.type
_entity.pdbx_description
1 polymer ?
#
loop_
_entity_poly.entity_id
_entity_poly.type
_entity_poly.pdbx_seq_one_letter_code
_entity_poly.pdbx_strand_id
1 'polypeptide(L)'
;MRLSMEELKRLAILGTRAQKTARRDIVHVVATRGNGATTVSATMFFASMVGIPIFVTGGIGGVHRHGEHTMDISSDLTELGRTPVTVISAGVKSMLDIPRTLEYLETQGVCVATYKTNEFPAFFTETSGCKSRCLVVWIAQKTVLD
;
A
#
# COMPACT_ATOMS: atom_id res chain seq x y z
N MET A 1 -8.87 13.73 2.77
CA MET A 1 -8.05 13.77 1.54
C MET A 1 -8.95 13.46 0.35
N ARG A 2 -9.31 14.45 -0.48
CA ARG A 2 -10.22 14.28 -1.63
C ARG A 2 -9.80 15.23 -2.74
N LEU A 3 -9.79 14.74 -3.98
CA LEU A 3 -9.63 15.56 -5.17
C LEU A 3 -11.00 15.93 -5.75
N SER A 4 -11.10 17.12 -6.32
CA SER A 4 -12.20 17.53 -7.18
C SER A 4 -12.19 16.74 -8.49
N MET A 5 -13.32 16.73 -9.21
CA MET A 5 -13.37 16.10 -10.53
C MET A 5 -12.40 16.73 -11.53
N GLU A 6 -12.11 18.02 -11.39
CA GLU A 6 -11.17 18.71 -12.27
C GLU A 6 -9.73 18.28 -12.00
N GLU A 7 -9.35 18.16 -10.73
CA GLU A 7 -8.02 17.63 -10.35
C GLU A 7 -7.83 16.18 -10.78
N LEU A 8 -8.88 15.35 -10.67
CA LEU A 8 -8.85 13.97 -11.17
C LEU A 8 -8.65 13.92 -12.69
N LYS A 9 -9.41 14.72 -13.45
CA LYS A 9 -9.24 14.83 -14.92
C LYS A 9 -7.83 15.30 -15.26
N ARG A 10 -7.32 16.31 -14.55
CA ARG A 10 -5.96 16.81 -14.74
C ARG A 10 -4.92 15.71 -14.54
N LEU A 11 -5.00 14.93 -13.46
CA LEU A 11 -4.10 13.80 -13.22
C LEU A 11 -4.19 12.75 -14.34
N ALA A 12 -5.41 12.43 -14.80
CA ALA A 12 -5.61 11.48 -15.90
C ALA A 12 -4.96 11.96 -17.21
N ILE A 13 -5.10 13.25 -17.56
CA ILE A 13 -4.51 13.85 -18.76
C ILE A 13 -2.98 13.96 -18.65
N LEU A 14 -2.46 14.23 -17.45
CA LEU A 14 -1.02 14.30 -17.23
C LEU A 14 -0.36 12.94 -17.45
N GLY A 15 -1.00 11.85 -17.01
CA GLY A 15 -0.47 10.50 -17.12
C GLY A 15 0.92 10.40 -16.47
N THR A 16 1.90 9.92 -17.24
CA THR A 16 3.29 9.78 -16.78
C THR A 16 4.01 11.10 -16.50
N ARG A 17 3.45 12.25 -16.89
CA ARG A 17 3.99 13.57 -16.51
C ARG A 17 3.68 13.94 -15.06
N ALA A 18 2.70 13.30 -14.43
CA ALA A 18 2.53 13.39 -12.98
C ALA A 18 3.61 12.54 -12.31
N GLN A 19 4.35 13.12 -11.38
CA GLN A 19 5.45 12.41 -10.72
C GLN A 19 4.87 11.29 -9.83
N LYS A 20 5.29 10.05 -10.05
CA LYS A 20 5.00 8.96 -9.12
C LYS A 20 5.68 9.27 -7.79
N THR A 21 4.88 9.51 -6.76
CA THR A 21 5.33 10.14 -5.51
C THR A 21 5.27 9.13 -4.37
N ALA A 22 6.42 8.61 -3.96
CA ALA A 22 6.59 7.92 -2.68
C ALA A 22 6.86 8.92 -1.56
N ARG A 23 6.88 8.46 -0.31
CA ARG A 23 7.02 9.38 0.84
C ARG A 23 8.25 10.28 0.75
N ARG A 24 9.38 9.76 0.27
CA ARG A 24 10.62 10.53 0.08
C ARG A 24 10.50 11.66 -0.96
N ASP A 25 9.60 11.50 -1.92
CA ASP A 25 9.47 12.43 -3.05
C ASP A 25 8.54 13.62 -2.72
N ILE A 26 7.75 13.52 -1.65
CA ILE A 26 6.74 14.52 -1.26
C ILE A 26 7.36 15.91 -1.16
N VAL A 27 8.50 16.05 -0.47
CA VAL A 27 9.16 17.35 -0.27
C VAL A 27 9.52 17.99 -1.61
N HIS A 28 10.05 17.21 -2.55
CA HIS A 28 10.42 17.71 -3.87
C HIS A 28 9.20 18.17 -4.67
N VAL A 29 8.15 17.35 -4.73
CA VAL A 29 6.92 17.67 -5.48
C VAL A 29 6.25 18.93 -4.92
N VAL A 30 6.17 19.05 -3.59
CA VAL A 30 5.58 20.23 -2.94
C VAL A 30 6.44 21.47 -3.17
N ALA A 31 7.76 21.38 -2.98
CA ALA A 31 8.66 22.53 -3.14
C ALA A 31 8.66 23.08 -4.57
N THR A 32 8.54 22.21 -5.56
CA THR A 32 8.48 22.59 -6.98
C THR A 32 7.07 22.93 -7.47
N ARG A 33 6.05 22.84 -6.59
CA ARG A 33 4.63 23.01 -6.93
C ARG A 33 4.19 22.09 -8.09
N GLY A 34 4.76 20.89 -8.14
CA GLY A 34 4.48 19.86 -9.14
C GLY A 34 3.19 19.09 -8.86
N ASN A 35 2.79 18.24 -9.81
CA ASN A 35 1.67 17.31 -9.64
C ASN A 35 2.22 15.92 -9.30
N GLY A 36 1.81 15.37 -8.15
CA GLY A 36 2.24 14.05 -7.68
C GLY A 36 1.11 13.02 -7.70
N ALA A 37 1.35 11.87 -8.34
CA ALA A 37 0.51 10.68 -8.20
C ALA A 37 1.04 9.84 -7.03
N THR A 38 0.37 9.87 -5.88
CA THR A 38 0.86 9.25 -4.64
C THR A 38 0.83 7.72 -4.71
N THR A 39 1.94 7.09 -4.30
CA THR A 39 2.01 5.65 -4.06
C THR A 39 1.34 5.28 -2.72
N VAL A 40 1.38 4.00 -2.33
CA VAL A 40 0.85 3.55 -1.03
C VAL A 40 1.58 4.25 0.11
N SER A 41 2.91 4.30 0.10
CA SER A 41 3.68 4.96 1.15
C SER A 41 3.32 6.44 1.37
N ALA A 42 3.21 7.23 0.29
CA ALA A 42 2.82 8.63 0.40
C ALA A 42 1.35 8.80 0.82
N THR A 43 0.47 7.93 0.33
CA THR A 43 -0.96 7.97 0.66
C THR A 43 -1.19 7.65 2.14
N MET A 44 -0.49 6.65 2.68
CA MET A 44 -0.52 6.31 4.11
C MET A 44 -0.05 7.48 4.98
N PHE A 45 1.05 8.13 4.61
CA PHE A 45 1.56 9.31 5.31
C PHE A 45 0.49 10.41 5.42
N PHE A 46 -0.13 10.77 4.29
CA PHE A 46 -1.17 11.80 4.29
C PHE A 46 -2.44 11.34 5.02
N ALA A 47 -2.87 10.09 4.84
CA ALA A 47 -4.04 9.53 5.52
C ALA A 47 -3.87 9.61 7.05
N SER A 48 -2.72 9.20 7.57
CA SER A 48 -2.40 9.29 9.00
C SER A 48 -2.39 10.74 9.49
N MET A 49 -1.79 11.66 8.72
CA MET A 49 -1.76 13.09 9.06
C MET A 49 -3.15 13.71 9.22
N VAL A 50 -4.15 13.23 8.47
CA VAL A 50 -5.53 13.72 8.55
C VAL A 50 -6.47 12.79 9.32
N GLY A 51 -5.93 11.83 10.07
CA GLY A 51 -6.73 10.94 10.93
C GLY A 51 -7.59 9.91 10.20
N ILE A 52 -7.24 9.52 8.97
CA ILE A 52 -7.92 8.45 8.22
C ILE A 52 -7.24 7.11 8.55
N PRO A 53 -7.91 6.18 9.24
CA PRO A 53 -7.27 4.95 9.75
C PRO A 53 -7.28 3.80 8.74
N ILE A 54 -8.03 3.90 7.63
CA ILE A 54 -8.19 2.82 6.65
C ILE A 54 -7.93 3.36 5.25
N PHE A 55 -7.11 2.64 4.49
CA PHE A 55 -6.78 2.92 3.10
C PHE A 55 -6.94 1.66 2.24
N VAL A 56 -7.65 1.76 1.12
CA VAL A 56 -7.88 0.65 0.19
C VAL A 56 -7.10 0.89 -1.10
N THR A 57 -6.41 -0.14 -1.58
CA THR A 57 -5.71 -0.13 -2.87
C THR A 57 -5.81 -1.49 -3.56
N GLY A 58 -5.45 -1.58 -4.83
CA GLY A 58 -5.43 -2.87 -5.53
C GLY A 58 -4.39 -3.82 -4.93
N GLY A 59 -3.14 -3.37 -4.83
CA GLY A 59 -2.03 -4.19 -4.33
C GLY A 59 -0.90 -3.28 -3.84
N ILE A 60 -0.26 -3.65 -2.73
CA ILE A 60 0.88 -2.90 -2.20
C ILE A 60 2.15 -3.16 -3.01
N GLY A 61 3.17 -2.33 -2.85
CA GLY A 61 4.53 -2.69 -3.24
C GLY A 61 5.12 -3.75 -2.31
N GLY A 62 6.31 -4.24 -2.62
CA GLY A 62 6.96 -5.30 -1.87
C GLY A 62 8.42 -5.48 -2.24
N VAL A 63 8.98 -6.62 -1.87
CA VAL A 63 10.30 -7.06 -2.32
C VAL A 63 10.18 -7.50 -3.77
N HIS A 64 11.01 -6.97 -4.66
CA HIS A 64 11.05 -7.40 -6.05
C HIS A 64 11.69 -8.79 -6.16
N ARG A 65 11.39 -9.52 -7.24
CA ARG A 65 12.07 -10.79 -7.54
C ARG A 65 13.58 -10.54 -7.67
N HIS A 66 14.38 -11.43 -7.11
CA HIS A 66 15.84 -11.27 -7.00
C HIS A 66 16.27 -10.10 -6.09
N GLY A 67 15.39 -9.63 -5.20
CA GLY A 67 15.64 -8.53 -4.27
C GLY A 67 16.80 -8.77 -3.29
N GLU A 68 17.17 -10.03 -3.05
CA GLU A 68 18.35 -10.45 -2.29
C GLU A 68 19.68 -10.02 -2.96
N HIS A 69 19.66 -9.77 -4.27
CA HIS A 69 20.82 -9.31 -5.03
C HIS A 69 20.73 -7.82 -5.36
N THR A 70 19.53 -7.34 -5.70
CA THR A 70 19.34 -5.97 -6.20
C THR A 70 19.03 -4.96 -5.10
N MET A 71 18.54 -5.43 -3.94
CA MET A 71 17.97 -4.60 -2.88
C MET A 71 16.82 -3.71 -3.38
N ASP A 72 16.13 -4.11 -4.45
CA ASP A 72 14.94 -3.42 -4.97
C ASP A 72 13.71 -3.77 -4.11
N ILE A 73 13.48 -2.94 -3.09
CA ILE A 73 12.44 -3.12 -2.08
C ILE A 73 11.58 -1.86 -2.03
N SER A 74 10.27 -2.03 -2.17
CA SER A 74 9.33 -0.91 -2.10
C SER A 74 9.36 -0.23 -0.72
N SER A 75 9.39 1.10 -0.73
CA SER A 75 9.22 1.93 0.48
C SER A 75 7.86 1.76 1.16
N ASP A 76 6.89 1.13 0.49
CA ASP A 76 5.59 0.79 1.09
C ASP A 76 5.77 -0.09 2.34
N LEU A 77 6.74 -1.01 2.34
CA LEU A 77 6.94 -1.95 3.45
C LEU A 77 7.43 -1.26 4.73
N THR A 78 8.39 -0.34 4.60
CA THR A 78 8.83 0.49 5.73
C THR A 78 7.71 1.41 6.22
N GLU A 79 6.88 1.93 5.31
CA GLU A 79 5.77 2.79 5.72
C GLU A 79 4.71 2.02 6.51
N LEU A 80 4.37 0.81 6.08
CA LEU A 80 3.46 -0.11 6.79
C LEU A 80 3.92 -0.37 8.23
N GLY A 81 5.23 -0.43 8.48
CA GLY A 81 5.80 -0.66 9.82
C GLY A 81 5.69 0.53 10.79
N ARG A 82 5.48 1.75 10.29
CA ARG A 82 5.56 2.98 11.13
C ARG A 82 4.35 3.89 11.09
N THR A 83 3.40 3.63 10.19
CA THR A 83 2.25 4.52 9.98
C THR A 83 0.97 3.81 10.40
N PRO A 84 0.20 4.36 11.37
CA PRO A 84 -0.97 3.70 11.94
C PRO A 84 -2.20 3.79 11.00
N VAL A 85 -2.09 3.14 9.84
CA VAL A 85 -3.15 3.05 8.82
C VAL A 85 -3.27 1.60 8.37
N THR A 86 -4.46 1.04 8.49
CA THR A 86 -4.77 -0.29 7.95
C THR A 86 -4.89 -0.21 6.43
N VAL A 87 -4.09 -1.00 5.72
CA VAL A 87 -4.16 -1.09 4.25
C VAL A 87 -4.90 -2.37 3.84
N ILE A 88 -5.97 -2.21 3.07
CA ILE A 88 -6.73 -3.31 2.47
C ILE A 88 -6.33 -3.44 1.01
N SER A 89 -5.94 -4.64 0.58
CA SER A 89 -5.51 -4.91 -0.79
C SER A 89 -5.66 -6.39 -1.16
N ALA A 90 -5.50 -6.71 -2.45
CA ALA A 90 -5.40 -8.08 -2.96
C ALA A 90 -3.97 -8.65 -2.80
N GLY A 91 -3.25 -8.25 -1.75
CA GLY A 91 -1.87 -8.63 -1.50
C GLY A 91 -0.85 -7.67 -2.13
N VAL A 92 0.28 -8.22 -2.56
CA VAL A 92 1.35 -7.45 -3.25
C VAL A 92 1.18 -7.59 -4.76
N LYS A 93 1.57 -6.59 -5.54
CA LYS A 93 1.50 -6.65 -7.03
C LYS A 93 2.16 -7.92 -7.58
N SER A 94 1.57 -8.51 -8.63
CA SER A 94 1.91 -9.84 -9.17
C SER A 94 3.36 -10.04 -9.62
N MET A 95 4.08 -8.96 -9.90
CA MET A 95 5.49 -8.97 -10.31
C MET A 95 6.49 -9.14 -9.15
N LEU A 96 6.01 -9.14 -7.90
CA LEU A 96 6.83 -9.13 -6.69
C LEU A 96 7.07 -10.53 -6.11
N ASP A 97 7.97 -10.60 -5.15
CA ASP A 97 8.31 -11.80 -4.39
C ASP A 97 7.47 -11.85 -3.10
N ILE A 98 6.45 -12.72 -3.09
CA ILE A 98 5.53 -12.84 -1.95
C ILE A 98 6.25 -13.37 -0.70
N PRO A 99 6.97 -14.51 -0.73
CA PRO A 99 7.69 -15.00 0.44
C PRO A 99 8.58 -13.95 1.08
N ARG A 100 9.45 -13.28 0.30
CA ARG A 100 10.37 -12.27 0.85
C ARG A 100 9.65 -11.03 1.34
N THR A 101 8.54 -10.66 0.71
CA THR A 101 7.73 -9.54 1.20
C THR A 101 7.11 -9.85 2.56
N LEU A 102 6.63 -11.08 2.79
CA LEU A 102 6.09 -11.51 4.07
C LEU A 102 7.17 -11.53 5.17
N GLU A 103 8.38 -12.01 4.87
CA GLU A 103 9.52 -11.97 5.80
C GLU A 103 9.94 -10.54 6.15
N TYR A 104 9.94 -9.64 5.17
CA TYR A 104 10.23 -8.22 5.42
C TYR A 104 9.16 -7.57 6.31
N LEU A 105 7.88 -7.86 6.05
CA LEU A 105 6.77 -7.35 6.85
C LEU A 105 6.81 -7.87 8.29
N GLU A 106 7.17 -9.14 8.50
CA GLU A 106 7.46 -9.66 9.84
C GLU A 106 8.57 -8.85 10.51
N THR A 107 9.69 -8.62 9.81
CA THR A 107 10.83 -7.87 10.34
C THR A 107 10.44 -6.45 10.74
N GLN A 108 9.52 -5.82 10.01
CA GLN A 108 8.97 -4.50 10.32
C GLN A 108 7.90 -4.51 11.42
N GLY A 109 7.53 -5.68 11.96
CA GLY A 109 6.47 -5.80 12.96
C GLY A 109 5.06 -5.56 12.40
N VAL A 110 4.86 -5.71 11.10
CA VAL A 110 3.56 -5.46 10.44
C VAL A 110 2.66 -6.68 10.61
N CYS A 111 1.46 -6.46 11.15
CA CYS A 111 0.42 -7.47 11.19
C CYS A 111 -0.16 -7.71 9.79
N VAL A 112 0.08 -8.89 9.22
CA VAL A 112 -0.50 -9.32 7.95
C VAL A 112 -1.64 -10.29 8.22
N ALA A 113 -2.85 -9.88 7.84
CA ALA A 113 -4.05 -10.69 7.97
C ALA A 113 -4.76 -10.90 6.63
N THR A 114 -5.33 -12.07 6.43
CA THR A 114 -6.17 -12.41 5.28
C THR A 114 -7.62 -12.58 5.70
N TYR A 115 -8.54 -12.23 4.80
CA TYR A 115 -9.96 -12.30 5.06
C TYR A 115 -10.57 -13.55 4.44
N LYS A 116 -11.25 -14.37 5.25
CA LYS A 116 -11.94 -15.63 4.85
C LYS A 116 -11.07 -16.74 4.23
N THR A 117 -9.76 -16.56 4.14
CA THR A 117 -8.80 -17.57 3.68
C THR A 117 -7.53 -17.47 4.52
N ASN A 118 -6.81 -18.58 4.72
CA ASN A 118 -5.48 -18.59 5.35
C ASN A 118 -4.34 -18.44 4.32
N GLU A 119 -4.68 -18.32 3.05
CA GLU A 119 -3.73 -18.12 1.95
C GLU A 119 -3.60 -16.64 1.60
N PHE A 120 -2.37 -16.18 1.41
CA PHE A 120 -2.07 -14.83 0.99
C PHE A 120 -2.39 -14.66 -0.51
N PRO A 121 -3.18 -13.64 -0.91
CA PRO A 121 -3.53 -13.45 -2.32
C PRO A 121 -2.34 -12.92 -3.15
N ALA A 122 -2.26 -13.33 -4.41
CA ALA A 122 -1.22 -12.92 -5.36
C ALA A 122 -1.73 -11.92 -6.40
N PHE A 123 -2.49 -10.92 -5.94
CA PHE A 123 -3.11 -9.86 -6.74
C PHE A 123 -4.16 -10.37 -7.73
N PHE A 124 -3.76 -10.90 -8.88
CA PHE A 124 -4.69 -11.42 -9.88
C PHE A 124 -5.20 -12.83 -9.58
N THR A 125 -4.48 -13.61 -8.77
CA THR A 125 -4.89 -14.94 -8.33
C THR A 125 -5.16 -14.95 -6.84
N GLU A 126 -6.22 -15.66 -6.44
CA GLU A 126 -6.58 -15.84 -5.04
C GLU A 126 -5.54 -16.67 -4.28
N THR A 127 -4.82 -17.54 -5.00
CA THR A 127 -3.81 -18.43 -4.46
C THR A 127 -2.40 -17.96 -4.82
N SER A 128 -1.46 -18.16 -3.89
CA SER A 128 -0.04 -17.84 -4.00
C SER A 128 0.88 -18.98 -3.52
N GLY A 129 0.33 -20.01 -2.87
CA GLY A 129 1.09 -21.02 -2.13
C GLY A 129 1.69 -20.51 -0.82
N CYS A 130 1.48 -19.25 -0.45
CA CYS A 130 1.99 -18.64 0.78
C CYS A 130 0.86 -18.45 1.78
N LYS A 131 1.09 -18.77 3.06
CA LYS A 131 0.11 -18.49 4.12
C LYS A 131 0.31 -17.09 4.69
N SER A 132 -0.78 -16.46 5.10
CA SER A 132 -0.70 -15.31 6.00
C SER A 132 -0.56 -15.78 7.44
N ARG A 133 -0.06 -14.92 8.33
CA ARG A 133 0.07 -15.25 9.75
C ARG A 133 -1.26 -15.21 10.50
N CYS A 134 -2.19 -14.37 10.05
CA CYS A 134 -3.46 -14.14 10.74
C CYS A 134 -4.64 -14.33 9.78
N LEU A 135 -5.63 -15.12 10.18
CA LEU A 135 -6.91 -15.27 9.48
C LEU A 135 -7.98 -14.46 10.21
N VAL A 136 -8.64 -13.57 9.48
CA VAL A 136 -9.84 -12.87 9.92
C VAL A 136 -11.05 -13.48 9.22
N VAL A 137 -11.98 -14.02 10.00
CA VAL A 137 -13.21 -14.65 9.48
C VAL A 137 -14.42 -13.72 9.49
N TRP A 138 -14.38 -12.64 10.28
CA TRP A 138 -15.45 -11.68 10.43
C TRP A 138 -14.88 -10.27 10.63
N ILE A 139 -15.55 -9.28 10.05
CA ILE A 139 -15.27 -7.87 10.31
C ILE A 139 -16.51 -7.31 11.02
N ALA A 140 -16.34 -6.89 12.28
CA ALA A 140 -17.41 -6.22 12.99
C ALA A 140 -17.67 -4.86 12.32
N GLN A 141 -18.90 -4.62 11.88
CA GLN A 141 -19.33 -3.28 11.55
C GLN A 141 -19.55 -2.54 12.86
N LYS A 142 -18.75 -1.51 13.15
CA LYS A 142 -19.23 -0.47 14.05
C LYS A 142 -20.38 0.21 13.33
N THR A 143 -21.60 -0.08 13.74
CA THR A 143 -22.71 0.84 13.51
C THR A 143 -22.26 2.15 14.15
N VAL A 144 -22.10 3.20 13.35
CA VAL A 144 -22.03 4.56 13.89
C VAL A 144 -23.43 4.81 14.42
N LEU A 145 -23.64 4.49 15.70
CA LEU A 145 -24.72 5.08 16.48
C LEU A 145 -24.16 6.42 16.96
N ASP A 146 -24.70 7.46 16.34
CA ASP A 146 -24.66 8.90 16.63
C ASP A 146 -23.29 9.62 16.63
#